data_AF-A0A933K7L6-F1
#
_entry.id   AF-A0A933K7L6-F1
#
_cell.length_a   1.000
_cell.length_b   1.000
_cell.length_c   1.000
_cell.angle_alpha   90.00
_cell.angle_beta   90.00
_cell.angle_gamma   90.00
#
_symmetry.space_group_name_H-M   'P 1'
#
loop_
_entity.id
_entity.type
_entity.pdbx_description
1 polymer ?
#
loop_
_entity_poly.entity_id
_entity_poly.type
_entity_poly.pdbx_seq_one_letter_code
_entity_poly.pdbx_strand_id
1 'polypeptide(L)'
;MIDRDLRTVVAADLARYDKMIFIAGPRQSGKTTLARTLMAEASASRYWNHDLPEDRVLLARNAWFFREIDRARGTKPLVVLDELHKLPRWKSYLWSMGRSRCCWSRPSSTRRSRPRR
;
A
#
# COMPACT_ATOMS: atom_id res chain seq x y z
N MET A 1 -15.18 21.85 0.83
CA MET A 1 -14.22 21.49 -0.23
C MET A 1 -12.94 21.10 0.49
N ILE A 2 -12.59 19.80 0.57
CA ILE A 2 -11.33 19.38 1.20
C ILE A 2 -10.24 19.70 0.17
N ASP A 3 -9.79 20.95 0.30
CA ASP A 3 -9.08 21.73 -0.70
C ASP A 3 -7.62 21.31 -0.76
N ARG A 4 -7.06 21.30 -1.98
CA ARG A 4 -5.69 21.09 -2.48
C ARG A 4 -4.51 20.81 -1.52
N ASP A 5 -4.50 21.32 -0.31
CA ASP A 5 -3.40 21.23 0.65
C ASP A 5 -3.14 19.78 1.12
N LEU A 6 -4.21 19.05 1.47
CA LEU A 6 -4.12 17.65 1.89
C LEU A 6 -3.55 16.73 0.80
N ARG A 7 -3.86 17.03 -0.47
CA ARG A 7 -3.32 16.29 -1.61
C ARG A 7 -1.81 16.45 -1.72
N THR A 8 -1.33 17.70 -1.65
CA THR A 8 0.09 18.01 -1.76
C THR A 8 0.88 17.35 -0.64
N VAL A 9 0.36 17.39 0.59
CA VAL A 9 0.99 16.74 1.74
C VAL A 9 1.05 15.22 1.56
N VAL A 10 -0.06 14.58 1.18
CA VAL A 10 -0.11 13.13 0.96
C VAL A 10 0.82 12.70 -0.19
N ALA A 11 0.84 13.45 -1.30
CA ALA A 11 1.72 13.17 -2.42
C ALA A 11 3.20 13.33 -2.03
N ALA A 12 3.55 14.39 -1.30
CA ALA A 12 4.90 14.61 -0.80
C ALA A 12 5.33 13.50 0.17
N ASP A 13 4.44 13.06 1.07
CA ASP A 13 4.72 11.98 2.01
C ASP A 13 4.88 10.63 1.31
N LEU A 14 4.06 10.31 0.30
CA LEU A 14 4.22 9.09 -0.50
C LEU A 14 5.52 9.10 -1.31
N ALA A 15 5.92 10.27 -1.82
CA ALA A 15 7.18 10.40 -2.55
C ALA A 15 8.38 10.23 -1.59
N ARG A 16 8.32 10.88 -0.42
CA ARG A 16 9.42 10.99 0.54
C ARG A 16 9.57 9.77 1.45
N TYR A 17 8.47 9.14 1.82
CA TYR A 17 8.44 8.00 2.73
C TYR A 17 7.85 6.77 2.02
N ASP A 18 8.54 5.63 2.08
CA ASP A 18 7.98 4.33 1.62
C ASP A 18 7.01 3.78 2.68
N LYS A 19 6.02 4.60 3.06
CA LYS A 19 5.08 4.35 4.15
C LYS A 19 3.67 4.23 3.61
N MET A 20 2.84 3.54 4.38
CA MET A 20 1.41 3.48 4.16
C MET A 20 0.72 4.67 4.84
N ILE A 21 -0.22 5.31 4.14
CA ILE A 21 -1.00 6.44 4.64
C ILE A 21 -2.46 6.01 4.79
N PHE A 22 -3.03 6.23 5.96
CA PHE A 22 -4.46 6.00 6.21
C PHE A 22 -5.19 7.33 6.18
N ILE A 23 -6.20 7.44 5.32
CA ILE A 23 -7.06 8.61 5.22
C ILE A 23 -8.43 8.24 5.78
N ALA A 24 -8.73 8.74 6.97
CA ALA A 24 -10.03 8.56 7.62
C ALA A 24 -10.79 9.89 7.66
N GLY A 25 -12.12 9.84 7.60
CA GLY A 25 -12.95 11.04 7.69
C GLY A 25 -14.43 10.78 7.43
N PRO A 26 -15.31 11.79 7.58
CA PRO A 26 -16.76 11.67 7.44
C PRO A 26 -17.21 11.09 6.09
N ARG A 27 -18.37 10.44 6.03
CA ARG A 27 -18.97 10.06 4.73
C ARG A 27 -19.12 11.31 3.87
N GLN A 28 -18.83 11.19 2.56
CA GLN A 28 -18.87 12.29 1.58
C GLN A 28 -17.81 13.40 1.75
N SER A 29 -16.77 13.19 2.56
CA SER A 29 -15.66 14.15 2.69
C SER A 29 -14.73 14.24 1.46
N GLY A 30 -15.01 13.52 0.36
CA GLY A 30 -14.18 13.55 -0.86
C GLY A 30 -12.93 12.67 -0.83
N LYS A 31 -12.81 11.70 0.08
CA LYS A 31 -11.69 10.74 0.15
C LYS A 31 -11.47 9.99 -1.16
N THR A 32 -12.54 9.50 -1.76
CA THR A 32 -12.50 8.79 -3.05
C THR A 32 -12.04 9.72 -4.17
N THR A 33 -12.47 10.99 -4.14
CA THR A 33 -12.01 12.00 -5.11
C THR A 33 -10.51 12.22 -4.99
N LEU A 34 -10.00 12.41 -3.77
CA LEU A 34 -8.57 12.54 -3.51
C LEU A 34 -7.78 11.33 -4.03
N ALA A 35 -8.25 10.13 -3.75
CA ALA A 35 -7.61 8.91 -4.20
C ALA A 35 -7.54 8.81 -5.73
N ARG A 36 -8.64 9.12 -6.43
CA ARG A 36 -8.68 9.13 -7.90
C ARG A 36 -7.70 10.15 -8.49
N THR A 37 -7.62 11.34 -7.89
CA THR A 37 -6.67 12.36 -8.35
C THR A 37 -5.21 11.92 -8.18
N LEU A 38 -4.86 11.33 -7.03
CA LEU A 38 -3.50 10.81 -6.79
C LEU A 38 -3.14 9.67 -7.78
N MET A 39 -4.11 8.81 -8.12
CA MET A 39 -3.90 7.76 -9.10
C MET A 39 -3.65 8.28 -10.51
N ALA A 40 -4.28 9.39 -10.89
CA ALA A 40 -4.07 10.02 -12.20
C ALA A 40 -2.66 10.62 -12.34
N GLU A 41 -2.04 11.02 -11.23
CA GLU A 41 -0.66 11.55 -11.22
C GLU A 41 0.40 10.46 -11.10
N ALA A 42 0.02 9.27 -10.64
CA ALA A 42 0.93 8.16 -10.47
C ALA A 42 1.17 7.42 -11.79
N SER A 43 2.45 7.19 -12.14
CA SER A 43 2.84 6.45 -13.36
C SER A 43 2.35 5.01 -13.38
N ALA A 44 2.14 4.43 -12.20
CA ALA A 44 1.57 3.10 -12.03
C ALA A 44 0.65 3.11 -10.82
N SER A 45 -0.64 2.83 -11.00
CA SER A 45 -1.61 2.82 -9.91
C SER A 45 -2.57 1.64 -10.00
N ARG A 46 -3.05 1.20 -8.83
CA ARG A 46 -4.10 0.18 -8.71
C ARG A 46 -5.11 0.61 -7.66
N TYR A 47 -6.36 0.58 -8.08
CA TYR A 47 -7.50 0.79 -7.21
C TYR A 47 -8.09 -0.56 -6.79
N TRP A 48 -8.48 -0.68 -5.53
CA TRP A 48 -9.24 -1.82 -5.02
C TRP A 48 -10.29 -1.30 -4.04
N ASN A 49 -11.54 -1.74 -4.22
CA ASN A 49 -12.66 -1.39 -3.38
C ASN A 49 -13.38 -2.64 -2.90
N HIS A 50 -13.52 -2.79 -1.57
CA HIS A 50 -14.21 -3.95 -1.01
C HIS A 50 -15.70 -4.05 -1.40
N ASP A 51 -16.35 -2.95 -1.75
CA ASP A 51 -17.76 -2.97 -2.14
C ASP A 51 -18.00 -3.57 -3.53
N LEU A 52 -16.97 -3.64 -4.37
CA LEU A 52 -17.07 -4.23 -5.70
C LEU A 52 -16.92 -5.76 -5.63
N PRO A 53 -17.89 -6.55 -6.12
CA PRO A 53 -17.80 -8.01 -6.14
C PRO A 53 -16.55 -8.53 -6.86
N GLU A 54 -16.14 -7.87 -7.94
CA GLU A 54 -14.98 -8.23 -8.75
C GLU A 54 -13.68 -8.11 -7.95
N ASP A 55 -13.57 -7.06 -7.14
CA ASP A 55 -12.41 -6.80 -6.29
C ASP A 55 -12.35 -7.76 -5.09
N ARG A 56 -13.50 -8.15 -4.56
CA ARG A 56 -13.59 -9.22 -3.54
C ARG A 56 -13.10 -10.54 -4.11
N VAL A 57 -13.53 -10.90 -5.31
CA VAL A 57 -13.08 -12.10 -6.03
C VAL A 57 -11.59 -12.00 -6.37
N LEU A 58 -11.12 -10.83 -6.80
CA LEU A 58 -9.70 -10.59 -7.12
C LEU A 58 -8.83 -10.86 -5.90
N LEU A 59 -9.19 -10.34 -4.73
CA LEU A 59 -8.44 -10.57 -3.50
C LEU A 59 -8.42 -12.05 -3.10
N ALA A 60 -9.55 -12.76 -3.27
CA ALA A 60 -9.67 -14.18 -2.99
C ALA A 60 -8.84 -15.05 -3.94
N ARG A 61 -8.78 -14.67 -5.22
CA ARG A 61 -7.98 -15.36 -6.25
C ARG A 61 -6.49 -15.03 -6.14
N ASN A 62 -6.17 -13.77 -5.85
CA ASN A 62 -4.82 -13.26 -5.80
C ASN A 62 -4.66 -12.23 -4.67
N ALA A 63 -4.23 -12.71 -3.50
CA ALA A 63 -3.94 -11.86 -2.36
C ALA A 63 -2.79 -10.86 -2.63
N TRP A 64 -1.98 -11.11 -3.65
CA TRP A 64 -0.79 -10.32 -4.02
C TRP A 64 -0.98 -9.49 -5.29
N PHE A 65 -2.22 -9.23 -5.73
CA PHE A 65 -2.54 -8.49 -6.97
C PHE A 65 -1.78 -7.15 -7.11
N PHE A 66 -1.46 -6.49 -6.00
CA PHE A 66 -0.70 -5.25 -5.97
C PHE A 66 0.78 -5.40 -6.36
N ARG A 67 1.31 -6.62 -6.42
CA ARG A 67 2.67 -6.91 -6.90
C ARG A 67 2.74 -7.00 -8.43
N GLU A 68 1.62 -7.27 -9.07
CA GLU A 68 1.49 -7.39 -10.53
C GLU A 68 1.36 -6.03 -11.23
N ILE A 69 1.37 -4.93 -10.46
CA ILE A 69 1.40 -3.58 -11.00
C ILE A 69 2.70 -3.40 -11.77
N ASP A 70 2.58 -3.08 -13.06
CA ASP A 70 3.70 -2.90 -13.95
C ASP A 70 4.55 -1.71 -13.50
N ARG A 71 5.68 -2.00 -12.87
CA ARG A 71 6.58 -0.97 -12.34
C ARG A 71 7.44 -0.49 -13.49
N ALA A 72 6.97 0.54 -14.20
CA ALA A 72 7.83 1.28 -15.12
C ALA A 72 9.13 1.64 -14.38
N ARG A 73 10.27 1.19 -14.93
CA ARG A 73 11.59 1.19 -14.27
C ARG A 73 11.82 2.47 -13.44
N GLY A 74 11.89 2.32 -12.12
CA GLY A 74 12.21 3.42 -11.20
C GLY A 74 11.01 4.15 -10.57
N THR A 75 9.77 3.84 -10.95
CA THR A 75 8.57 4.48 -10.38
C THR A 75 7.97 3.66 -9.24
N LYS A 76 7.47 4.36 -8.20
CA LYS A 76 6.79 3.73 -7.07
C LYS A 76 5.32 3.50 -7.43
N PRO A 77 4.81 2.26 -7.46
CA PRO A 77 3.40 2.01 -7.73
C PRO A 77 2.53 2.47 -6.56
N LEU A 78 1.41 3.12 -6.86
CA LEU A 78 0.43 3.56 -5.87
C LEU A 78 -0.69 2.53 -5.77
N VAL A 79 -0.95 2.03 -4.56
CA VAL A 79 -2.07 1.13 -4.28
C VAL A 79 -3.06 1.86 -3.41
N VAL A 80 -4.30 1.99 -3.89
CA VAL A 80 -5.40 2.57 -3.12
C VAL A 80 -6.32 1.45 -2.68
N LEU A 81 -6.54 1.34 -1.36
CA LEU A 81 -7.48 0.41 -0.76
C LEU A 81 -8.65 1.20 -0.19
N ASP A 82 -9.79 1.14 -0.87
CA ASP A 82 -11.03 1.75 -0.38
C ASP A 82 -11.84 0.74 0.43
N GLU A 83 -12.58 1.24 1.42
CA GLU A 83 -13.46 0.42 2.29
C GLU A 83 -12.74 -0.77 2.96
N LEU A 84 -11.42 -0.67 3.18
CA LEU A 84 -10.59 -1.75 3.74
C LEU A 84 -11.10 -2.31 5.08
N HIS A 85 -11.78 -1.47 5.88
CA HIS A 85 -12.34 -1.88 7.16
C HIS A 85 -13.43 -2.96 7.06
N LYS A 86 -14.07 -3.12 5.89
CA LYS A 86 -15.05 -4.18 5.64
C LYS A 86 -14.41 -5.55 5.43
N LEU A 87 -13.12 -5.60 5.10
CA LEU A 87 -12.40 -6.86 4.92
C LEU A 87 -12.15 -7.53 6.29
N PRO A 88 -12.62 -8.78 6.50
CA PRO A 88 -12.28 -9.52 7.71
C PRO A 88 -10.77 -9.73 7.81
N ARG A 89 -10.20 -9.48 9.01
CA ARG A 89 -8.76 -9.57 9.28
C ARG A 89 -7.89 -8.64 8.43
N TRP A 90 -8.42 -7.48 8.01
CA TRP A 90 -7.68 -6.48 7.22
C TRP A 90 -6.32 -6.09 7.82
N LYS A 91 -6.19 -6.04 9.15
CA LYS A 91 -4.91 -5.76 9.83
C LYS A 91 -3.83 -6.79 9.49
N SER A 92 -4.17 -8.08 9.51
CA SER A 92 -3.26 -9.16 9.15
C SER A 92 -2.89 -9.11 7.66
N TYR A 93 -3.85 -8.74 6.81
CA TYR A 93 -3.60 -8.53 5.39
C TYR A 93 -2.59 -7.39 5.14
N LEU A 94 -2.77 -6.24 5.81
CA LEU A 94 -1.84 -5.12 5.72
C LEU A 94 -0.43 -5.47 6.21
N TRP A 95 -0.34 -6.22 7.30
CA TRP A 95 0.95 -6.70 7.82
C TRP A 95 1.69 -7.57 6.79
N SER A 96 0.95 -8.44 6.10
CA SER A 96 1.46 -9.25 4.99
C SER A 96 1.98 -8.38 3.83
N MET A 97 1.25 -7.31 3.49
CA MET A 97 1.64 -6.35 2.47
C MET A 97 2.91 -5.57 2.86
N GLY A 98 2.98 -5.03 4.07
CA GLY A 98 4.14 -4.25 4.56
C GLY A 98 5.42 -5.09 4.67
N ARG A 99 5.32 -6.38 5.04
CA ARG A 99 6.46 -7.29 5.10
C ARG A 99 7.05 -7.68 3.76
N SER A 100 6.30 -7.48 2.67
CA SER A 100 6.76 -7.82 1.32
C SER A 100 7.93 -6.97 0.82
N ARG A 101 8.20 -5.83 1.49
CA ARG A 101 9.40 -5.01 1.27
C ARG A 101 10.45 -5.17 2.38
N CYS A 102 10.08 -5.73 3.53
CA CYS A 102 11.03 -6.14 4.54
C CYS A 102 11.58 -7.53 4.19
N CYS A 103 12.53 -7.54 3.24
CA CYS A 103 13.62 -8.50 3.33
C CYS A 103 14.36 -8.16 4.64
N TRP A 104 13.88 -8.71 5.77
CA TRP A 104 14.77 -8.95 6.90
C TRP A 104 15.70 -10.03 6.38
N SER A 105 16.80 -9.63 5.76
CA SER A 105 17.98 -10.46 5.77
C SER A 105 18.20 -10.80 7.23
N ARG A 106 17.85 -12.03 7.63
CA ARG A 106 18.41 -12.60 8.85
C ARG A 106 19.90 -12.31 8.72
N PRO A 107 20.56 -11.65 9.70
CA PRO A 107 22.00 -11.69 9.72
C PRO A 107 22.33 -13.17 9.68
N SER A 108 22.97 -13.60 8.60
CA SER A 108 23.53 -14.93 8.51
C SER A 108 24.29 -15.10 9.81
N SER A 109 23.86 -16.06 10.62
CA SER A 109 24.55 -16.42 11.85
C SER A 109 25.94 -16.85 11.41
N THR A 110 26.87 -15.90 11.36
CA THR A 110 28.27 -16.16 11.13
C THR A 110 28.67 -16.92 12.36
N ARG A 111 28.87 -18.22 12.15
CA ARG A 111 29.36 -19.18 13.11
C ARG A 111 30.66 -18.59 13.66
N ARG A 112 30.60 -17.90 14.81
CA ARG A 112 31.79 -17.48 15.55
C ARG A 112 32.48 -18.76 15.98
N SER A 113 33.50 -19.17 15.23
CA SER A 113 34.54 -20.06 15.68
C SER A 113 35.14 -19.45 16.94
N ARG A 114 34.91 -20.10 18.09
CA ARG A 114 35.63 -19.82 19.33
C ARG A 114 37.12 -20.11 19.08
N PRO A 115 38.05 -19.21 19.41
CA PRO A 115 39.45 -19.59 19.52
C PRO A 115 39.59 -20.41 20.80
N ARG A 116 40.01 -21.68 20.67
CA ARG A 116 40.54 -22.43 21.81
C ARG A 116 41.94 -21.90 22.09
N ARG A 117 42.11 -21.27 23.25
CA ARG A 117 43.36 -21.37 24.01
C ARG A 117 43.33 -22.67 24.80
#